data_AF-A0A2S5T5F6-F1
#
_entry.id   AF-A0A2S5T5F6-F1
#
_cell.length_a   1.000
_cell.length_b   1.000
_cell.length_c   1.000
_cell.angle_alpha   90.00
_cell.angle_beta   90.00
_cell.angle_gamma   90.00
#
_symmetry.space_group_name_H-M   'P 1'
#
loop_
_entity.id
_entity.type
_entity.pdbx_description
1 polymer ?
#
loop_
_entity_poly.entity_id
_entity_poly.type
_entity_poly.pdbx_seq_one_letter_code
_entity_poly.pdbx_strand_id
1 'polypeptide(L)'
;MFGSMRAWTMAATLLAAGWMAGCGSRTPLPPPPQPEAVQREGQAFVEALRPRRPGRPVVAVLALNDGTETTDLLLPHAVLERSGLFDVQVVAGHPGTVQLFPALAVQAEQDLAGFDRAHPGGADYVIVPALARDDDPVLLAWLRRQAARGAIVIGVCRGTRVVGEAGLLDGRRYTGHWYDRSRMQRRHPAGTHVPHLRYVIDRGVATTTGITASVPAMLALVEAVGGHARARALADELGVPAWGPAHDSTPFRLTGARAWNYLVNKAAFWRGERRAVDVRDGMDDVALALVADAWSRTGRMTVEAAAPTPTVRLRSGLQLVAHPAAAPWPRLPLPDGVRPLPLLDRTLCEIGARHGAMRQEWVMLEMEYPALEHGCGSA
;
A
#
# COMPACT_ATOMS: atom_id res chain seq x y z
N MET A 1 18.09 3.63 36.49
CA MET A 1 18.11 2.24 35.99
C MET A 1 17.39 2.21 34.63
N PHE A 2 18.02 2.75 33.59
CA PHE A 2 17.51 2.75 32.21
C PHE A 2 18.68 2.34 31.32
N GLY A 3 18.79 1.05 31.06
CA GLY A 3 19.92 0.47 30.35
C GLY A 3 19.56 -0.90 29.81
N SER A 4 18.76 -0.95 28.74
CA SER A 4 18.62 -2.13 27.88
C SER A 4 17.91 -1.91 26.53
N MET A 5 17.49 -0.69 26.16
CA MET A 5 16.82 -0.42 24.86
C MET A 5 17.77 -0.22 23.66
N ARG A 6 19.06 -0.54 23.79
CA ARG A 6 20.05 -0.39 22.70
C ARG A 6 20.39 -1.71 21.96
N ALA A 7 19.82 -2.85 22.36
CA ALA A 7 20.16 -4.15 21.78
C ALA A 7 19.27 -4.59 20.60
N TRP A 8 18.11 -3.95 20.35
CA TRP A 8 17.15 -4.39 19.34
C TRP A 8 17.31 -3.75 17.95
N THR A 9 18.06 -2.66 17.81
CA THR A 9 18.29 -2.01 16.51
C THR A 9 19.35 -2.70 15.66
N MET A 10 20.18 -3.58 16.22
CA MET A 10 21.21 -4.31 15.45
C MET A 10 20.69 -5.62 14.83
N ALA A 11 19.65 -6.24 15.38
CA ALA A 11 19.11 -7.51 14.89
C ALA A 11 18.25 -7.35 13.60
N ALA A 12 17.62 -6.19 13.39
CA ALA A 12 16.83 -5.92 12.18
C ALA A 12 17.69 -5.67 10.93
N THR A 13 18.96 -5.27 11.10
CA THR A 13 19.87 -4.95 9.99
C THR A 13 20.68 -6.14 9.44
N LEU A 14 20.75 -7.27 10.16
CA LEU A 14 21.55 -8.43 9.75
C LEU A 14 20.77 -9.53 9.03
N LEU A 15 19.43 -9.48 9.01
CA LEU A 15 18.61 -10.36 8.15
C LEU A 15 18.45 -9.83 6.72
N ALA A 16 18.89 -8.60 6.43
CA ALA A 16 18.74 -7.96 5.12
C ALA A 16 20.02 -8.00 4.24
N ALA A 17 21.04 -8.79 4.59
CA ALA A 17 22.32 -8.86 3.86
C ALA A 17 22.66 -10.28 3.33
N GLY A 18 21.84 -11.29 3.62
CA GLY A 18 22.19 -12.69 3.38
C GLY A 18 21.74 -13.32 2.07
N TRP A 19 21.08 -12.62 1.13
CA TRP A 19 20.55 -13.24 -0.10
C TRP A 19 20.59 -12.29 -1.32
N MET A 20 21.71 -11.59 -1.54
CA MET A 20 21.94 -10.82 -2.78
C MET A 20 22.62 -11.62 -3.90
N ALA A 21 22.70 -12.95 -3.77
CA ALA A 21 23.13 -13.83 -4.85
C ALA A 21 21.91 -14.57 -5.43
N GLY A 22 21.15 -13.86 -6.28
CA GLY A 22 20.17 -14.46 -7.16
C GLY A 22 18.90 -13.65 -7.35
N CYS A 23 18.43 -13.63 -8.60
CA CYS A 23 17.03 -13.42 -8.97
C CYS A 23 16.57 -12.01 -9.38
N GLY A 24 17.28 -11.39 -10.32
CA GLY A 24 16.55 -10.80 -11.44
C GLY A 24 16.11 -11.93 -12.36
N SER A 25 14.82 -12.09 -12.65
CA SER A 25 14.40 -12.95 -13.76
C SER A 25 15.11 -12.45 -15.01
N ARG A 26 16.06 -13.24 -15.56
CA ARG A 26 16.75 -12.90 -16.82
C ARG A 26 15.79 -12.92 -18.01
N THR A 27 14.59 -13.44 -17.83
CA THR A 27 13.52 -13.45 -18.84
C THR A 27 13.00 -12.03 -19.04
N PRO A 28 13.10 -11.48 -20.27
CA PRO A 28 12.45 -10.23 -20.63
C PRO A 28 10.95 -10.30 -20.34
N LEU A 29 10.35 -9.17 -19.96
CA LEU A 29 8.90 -9.07 -19.89
C LEU A 29 8.30 -9.25 -21.31
N PRO A 30 7.14 -9.90 -21.44
CA PRO A 30 6.39 -9.88 -22.70
C PRO A 30 6.04 -8.42 -23.07
N PRO A 31 5.76 -8.13 -24.36
CA PRO A 31 5.33 -6.80 -24.76
C PRO A 31 4.04 -6.39 -24.05
N PRO A 32 3.79 -5.08 -23.87
CA PRO A 32 2.55 -4.62 -23.29
C PRO A 32 1.34 -5.08 -24.13
N PRO A 33 0.23 -5.46 -23.48
CA PRO A 33 -0.99 -5.85 -24.19
C PRO A 33 -1.54 -4.69 -25.03
N GLN A 34 -2.25 -5.04 -26.10
CA GLN A 34 -2.93 -4.03 -26.94
C GLN A 34 -3.95 -3.24 -26.12
N PRO A 35 -4.19 -1.95 -26.43
CA PRO A 35 -5.11 -1.09 -25.66
C PRO A 35 -6.51 -1.69 -25.46
N GLU A 36 -7.07 -2.36 -26.47
CA GLU A 36 -8.38 -3.01 -26.36
C GLU A 36 -8.38 -4.17 -25.35
N ALA A 37 -7.29 -4.92 -25.27
CA ALA A 37 -7.16 -6.00 -24.28
C ALA A 37 -7.10 -5.42 -22.86
N VAL A 38 -6.39 -4.30 -22.68
CA VAL A 38 -6.34 -3.58 -21.40
C VAL A 38 -7.72 -3.05 -20.99
N GLN A 39 -8.49 -2.52 -21.94
CA GLN A 39 -9.87 -2.07 -21.68
C GLN A 39 -10.77 -3.23 -21.26
N ARG A 40 -10.70 -4.38 -21.95
CA ARG A 40 -11.45 -5.59 -21.58
C ARG A 40 -11.08 -6.09 -20.19
N GLU A 41 -9.80 -6.08 -19.83
CA GLU A 41 -9.34 -6.43 -18.48
C GLU A 41 -9.94 -5.49 -17.42
N GLY A 42 -10.04 -4.18 -17.71
CA GLY A 42 -10.64 -3.21 -16.79
C GLY A 42 -12.14 -3.46 -16.58
N GLN A 43 -12.87 -3.70 -17.67
CA GLN A 43 -14.30 -4.04 -17.61
C GLN A 43 -14.55 -5.35 -16.86
N ALA A 44 -13.77 -6.39 -17.16
CA ALA A 44 -13.85 -7.67 -16.48
C ALA A 44 -13.51 -7.55 -14.98
N PHE A 45 -12.56 -6.68 -14.63
CA PHE A 45 -12.22 -6.40 -13.24
C PHE A 45 -13.38 -5.77 -12.47
N VAL A 46 -14.00 -4.72 -13.02
CA VAL A 46 -15.18 -4.07 -12.42
C VAL A 46 -16.35 -5.05 -12.30
N GLU A 47 -16.64 -5.84 -13.34
CA GLU A 47 -17.73 -6.82 -13.31
C GLU A 47 -17.50 -7.90 -12.23
N ALA A 48 -16.27 -8.43 -12.14
CA ALA A 48 -15.93 -9.46 -11.17
C ALA A 48 -15.94 -8.97 -9.71
N LEU A 49 -15.82 -7.65 -9.50
CA LEU A 49 -15.92 -6.98 -8.21
C LEU A 49 -17.34 -6.60 -7.79
N ARG A 50 -18.38 -6.95 -8.56
CA ARG A 50 -19.74 -6.64 -8.14
C ARG A 50 -20.10 -7.36 -6.82
N PRO A 51 -20.80 -6.69 -5.89
CA PRO A 51 -21.23 -7.31 -4.64
C PRO A 51 -22.06 -8.56 -4.91
N ARG A 52 -21.75 -9.63 -4.18
CA ARG A 52 -22.49 -10.91 -4.27
C ARG A 52 -23.59 -11.03 -3.23
N ARG A 53 -23.56 -10.17 -2.21
CA ARG A 53 -24.48 -10.19 -1.08
C ARG A 53 -25.29 -8.89 -1.06
N PRO A 54 -26.54 -8.93 -0.58
CA PRO A 54 -27.36 -7.74 -0.43
C PRO A 54 -26.81 -6.85 0.70
N GLY A 55 -27.11 -5.55 0.63
CA GLY A 55 -26.74 -4.58 1.65
C GLY A 55 -25.43 -3.84 1.37
N ARG A 56 -24.96 -3.09 2.38
CA ARG A 56 -23.70 -2.35 2.32
C ARG A 56 -22.55 -3.36 2.42
N PRO A 57 -21.65 -3.48 1.43
CA PRO A 57 -20.61 -4.50 1.46
C PRO A 57 -19.64 -4.29 2.62
N VAL A 58 -19.27 -5.38 3.29
CA VAL A 58 -18.31 -5.39 4.41
C VAL A 58 -16.91 -5.64 3.89
N VAL A 59 -15.97 -4.78 4.28
CA VAL A 59 -14.56 -4.81 3.87
C VAL A 59 -13.68 -4.99 5.10
N ALA A 60 -12.88 -6.05 5.12
CA ALA A 60 -11.83 -6.22 6.11
C ALA A 60 -10.48 -5.79 5.51
N VAL A 61 -9.83 -4.79 6.09
CA VAL A 61 -8.45 -4.41 5.76
C VAL A 61 -7.54 -5.07 6.79
N LEU A 62 -6.78 -6.07 6.37
CA LEU A 62 -5.90 -6.81 7.28
C LEU A 62 -4.75 -5.96 7.79
N ALA A 63 -4.36 -6.20 9.04
CA ALA A 63 -3.18 -5.59 9.64
C ALA A 63 -2.43 -6.58 10.53
N LEU A 64 -1.11 -6.40 10.61
CA LEU A 64 -0.28 -6.91 11.68
C LEU A 64 0.21 -5.77 12.54
N ASN A 65 0.03 -5.91 13.86
CA ASN A 65 0.35 -4.86 14.82
C ASN A 65 1.83 -4.47 14.83
N ASP A 66 2.71 -5.41 14.49
CA ASP A 66 4.17 -5.26 14.46
C ASP A 66 4.72 -4.76 13.12
N GLY A 67 3.87 -4.58 12.11
CA GLY A 67 4.25 -3.94 10.86
C GLY A 67 3.28 -4.19 9.72
N THR A 68 2.58 -3.14 9.32
CA THR A 68 1.74 -3.09 8.12
C THR A 68 2.16 -1.91 7.25
N GLU A 69 2.16 -2.06 5.93
CA GLU A 69 2.60 -0.97 5.06
C GLU A 69 1.61 0.20 5.09
N THR A 70 2.13 1.40 5.29
CA THR A 70 1.36 2.63 5.56
C THR A 70 0.34 2.92 4.48
N THR A 71 0.76 2.91 3.22
CA THR A 71 -0.09 3.27 2.08
C THR A 71 -1.03 2.14 1.69
N ASP A 72 -0.59 0.88 1.73
CA ASP A 72 -1.38 -0.30 1.41
C ASP A 72 -2.54 -0.50 2.40
N LEU A 73 -2.44 0.04 3.62
CA LEU A 73 -3.55 0.09 4.59
C LEU A 73 -4.37 1.38 4.48
N LEU A 74 -3.72 2.55 4.54
CA LEU A 74 -4.44 3.83 4.65
C LEU A 74 -5.16 4.23 3.36
N LEU A 75 -4.57 3.98 2.19
CA LEU A 75 -5.20 4.37 0.91
C LEU A 75 -6.47 3.56 0.67
N PRO A 76 -6.47 2.21 0.74
CA PRO A 76 -7.70 1.47 0.55
C PRO A 76 -8.77 1.79 1.58
N HIS A 77 -8.39 1.91 2.85
CA HIS A 77 -9.32 2.29 3.91
C HIS A 77 -9.99 3.64 3.59
N ALA A 78 -9.18 4.68 3.34
CA ALA A 78 -9.69 6.02 3.15
C ALA A 78 -10.50 6.20 1.84
N VAL A 79 -10.09 5.56 0.74
CA VAL A 79 -10.82 5.63 -0.54
C VAL A 79 -12.21 5.00 -0.38
N LEU A 80 -12.28 3.82 0.25
CA LEU A 80 -13.56 3.12 0.42
C LEU A 80 -14.47 3.82 1.44
N GLU A 81 -13.95 4.33 2.55
CA GLU A 81 -14.73 5.12 3.51
C GLU A 81 -15.29 6.41 2.87
N ARG A 82 -14.47 7.16 2.14
CA ARG A 82 -14.92 8.40 1.46
C ARG A 82 -15.97 8.16 0.39
N SER A 83 -16.00 6.95 -0.19
CA SER A 83 -17.06 6.58 -1.12
C SER A 83 -18.43 6.48 -0.45
N GLY A 84 -18.50 6.25 0.86
CA GLY A 84 -19.75 6.06 1.61
C GLY A 84 -20.52 4.78 1.26
N LEU A 85 -19.89 3.85 0.52
CA LEU A 85 -20.54 2.64 -0.01
C LEU A 85 -20.23 1.37 0.79
N PHE A 86 -19.22 1.38 1.66
CA PHE A 86 -18.67 0.17 2.30
C PHE A 86 -18.65 0.32 3.82
N ASP A 87 -18.83 -0.77 4.57
CA ASP A 87 -18.45 -0.86 5.99
C ASP A 87 -17.00 -1.35 6.04
N VAL A 88 -16.05 -0.44 6.29
CA VAL A 88 -14.62 -0.75 6.22
C VAL A 88 -14.06 -0.88 7.63
N GLN A 89 -13.43 -2.02 7.91
CA GLN A 89 -12.86 -2.31 9.23
C GLN A 89 -11.40 -2.72 9.09
N VAL A 90 -10.51 -2.05 9.82
CA VAL A 90 -9.13 -2.53 10.01
C VAL A 90 -9.17 -3.71 10.99
N VAL A 91 -8.73 -4.87 10.54
CA VAL A 91 -8.74 -6.12 11.31
C VAL A 91 -7.32 -6.55 11.58
N ALA A 92 -6.89 -6.40 12.84
CA ALA A 92 -5.54 -6.71 13.27
C ALA A 92 -5.43 -8.12 13.89
N GLY A 93 -4.20 -8.57 14.15
CA GLY A 93 -3.96 -9.82 14.89
C GLY A 93 -4.49 -9.76 16.32
N HIS A 94 -4.43 -8.58 16.94
CA HIS A 94 -5.07 -8.25 18.21
C HIS A 94 -5.46 -6.77 18.25
N PRO A 95 -6.41 -6.36 19.11
CA PRO A 95 -6.76 -4.95 19.26
C PRO A 95 -5.57 -4.11 19.76
N GLY A 96 -5.55 -2.83 19.40
CA GLY A 96 -4.56 -1.84 19.83
C GLY A 96 -3.77 -1.24 18.67
N THR A 97 -2.60 -0.70 19.00
CA THR A 97 -1.75 -0.01 18.03
C THR A 97 -1.26 -0.96 16.93
N VAL A 98 -1.41 -0.52 15.68
CA VAL A 98 -0.78 -1.08 14.50
C VAL A 98 0.34 -0.14 14.09
N GLN A 99 1.58 -0.62 14.21
CA GLN A 99 2.74 0.10 13.72
C GLN A 99 2.78 0.01 12.19
N LEU A 100 2.79 1.17 11.53
CA LEU A 100 2.87 1.23 10.09
C LEU A 100 4.32 1.44 9.64
N PHE A 101 4.64 0.93 8.45
CA PHE A 101 5.93 1.16 7.84
C PHE A 101 5.78 1.73 6.42
N PRO A 102 6.62 2.68 6.03
CA PRO A 102 7.78 3.19 6.78
C PRO A 102 7.46 4.30 7.80
N ALA A 103 6.19 4.73 7.93
CA ALA A 103 5.81 5.83 8.80
C ALA A 103 4.41 5.67 9.40
N LEU A 104 4.16 6.37 10.52
CA LEU A 104 2.86 6.47 11.19
C LEU A 104 2.45 5.21 11.97
N ALA A 105 1.38 5.34 12.75
CA ALA A 105 0.73 4.25 13.46
C ALA A 105 -0.75 4.56 13.63
N VAL A 106 -1.60 3.53 13.68
CA VAL A 106 -3.06 3.67 13.86
C VAL A 106 -3.56 2.77 14.97
N GLN A 107 -4.74 3.04 15.51
CA GLN A 107 -5.44 2.12 16.41
C GLN A 107 -6.35 1.21 15.59
N ALA A 108 -6.25 -0.10 15.83
CA ALA A 108 -7.20 -1.08 15.35
C ALA A 108 -8.02 -1.58 16.53
N GLU A 109 -9.34 -1.39 16.48
CA GLU A 109 -10.25 -1.87 17.54
C GLU A 109 -10.65 -3.34 17.34
N GLN A 110 -10.62 -3.80 16.10
CA GLN A 110 -11.10 -5.13 15.70
C GLN A 110 -9.94 -6.11 15.53
N ASP A 111 -10.10 -7.31 16.07
CA ASP A 111 -9.24 -8.46 15.77
C ASP A 111 -9.95 -9.50 14.89
N LEU A 112 -9.20 -10.51 14.43
CA LEU A 112 -9.72 -11.56 13.54
C LEU A 112 -10.95 -12.28 14.11
N ALA A 113 -10.98 -12.54 15.42
CA ALA A 113 -12.07 -13.27 16.08
C ALA A 113 -13.28 -12.38 16.35
N GLY A 114 -13.05 -11.12 16.73
CA GLY A 114 -14.08 -10.09 16.87
C GLY A 114 -14.76 -9.79 15.55
N PHE A 115 -14.01 -9.72 14.45
CA PHE A 115 -14.58 -9.59 13.12
C PHE A 115 -15.47 -10.77 12.76
N ASP A 116 -15.00 -12.01 12.98
CA ASP A 116 -15.80 -13.21 12.73
C ASP A 116 -17.10 -13.27 13.57
N ARG A 117 -17.08 -12.72 14.80
CA ARG A 117 -18.28 -12.61 15.65
C ARG A 117 -19.26 -11.55 15.13
N ALA A 118 -18.76 -10.39 14.71
CA ALA A 118 -19.58 -9.31 14.16
C ALA A 118 -20.16 -9.67 12.78
N HIS A 119 -19.41 -10.43 11.99
CA HIS A 119 -19.72 -10.79 10.61
C HIS A 119 -19.63 -12.30 10.40
N PRO A 120 -20.60 -13.09 10.91
CA PRO A 120 -20.56 -14.55 10.81
C PRO A 120 -20.59 -15.07 9.35
N GLY A 121 -21.12 -14.26 8.42
CA GLY A 121 -21.07 -14.52 6.97
C GLY A 121 -19.69 -14.27 6.35
N GLY A 122 -18.74 -13.70 7.08
CA GLY A 122 -17.45 -13.22 6.58
C GLY A 122 -17.55 -11.90 5.82
N ALA A 123 -16.42 -11.37 5.38
CA ALA A 123 -16.35 -10.15 4.58
C ALA A 123 -16.86 -10.37 3.14
N ASP A 124 -17.29 -9.30 2.46
CA ASP A 124 -17.45 -9.29 1.00
C ASP A 124 -16.09 -9.13 0.31
N TYR A 125 -15.22 -8.28 0.88
CA TYR A 125 -13.86 -8.05 0.41
C TYR A 125 -12.87 -8.14 1.56
N VAL A 126 -11.74 -8.81 1.32
CA VAL A 126 -10.60 -8.79 2.22
C VAL A 126 -9.43 -8.13 1.52
N ILE A 127 -9.01 -6.97 2.01
CA ILE A 127 -7.84 -6.25 1.52
C ILE A 127 -6.64 -6.72 2.33
N VAL A 128 -5.58 -7.13 1.63
CA VAL A 128 -4.36 -7.66 2.22
C VAL A 128 -3.21 -6.72 1.87
N PRO A 129 -2.81 -5.82 2.79
CA PRO A 129 -1.64 -4.97 2.62
C PRO A 129 -0.32 -5.75 2.59
N ALA A 130 0.79 -5.08 2.28
CA ALA A 130 2.09 -5.61 2.64
C ALA A 130 2.25 -5.68 4.17
N LEU A 131 2.62 -6.86 4.67
CA LEU A 131 2.79 -7.14 6.09
C LEU A 131 4.27 -7.42 6.39
N ALA A 132 4.72 -7.17 7.62
CA ALA A 132 6.09 -7.44 8.05
C ALA A 132 6.49 -8.92 7.90
N ARG A 133 5.50 -9.82 7.98
CA ARG A 133 5.62 -11.25 7.74
C ARG A 133 4.46 -11.75 6.89
N ASP A 134 4.77 -12.65 5.96
CA ASP A 134 3.83 -13.21 4.99
C ASP A 134 3.33 -14.61 5.37
N ASP A 135 3.83 -15.17 6.48
CA ASP A 135 3.65 -16.57 6.87
C ASP A 135 2.94 -16.77 8.22
N ASP A 136 2.27 -15.74 8.76
CA ASP A 136 1.51 -15.87 10.01
C ASP A 136 0.41 -16.94 9.87
N PRO A 137 0.48 -18.07 10.60
CA PRO A 137 -0.44 -19.19 10.38
C PRO A 137 -1.88 -18.87 10.77
N VAL A 138 -2.11 -17.98 11.75
CA VAL A 138 -3.45 -17.59 12.20
C VAL A 138 -4.13 -16.72 11.16
N LEU A 139 -3.42 -15.71 10.65
CA LEU A 139 -3.88 -14.83 9.59
C LEU A 139 -4.09 -15.60 8.28
N LEU A 140 -3.14 -16.45 7.89
CA LEU A 140 -3.30 -17.29 6.68
C LEU A 140 -4.51 -18.22 6.79
N ALA A 141 -4.73 -18.85 7.95
CA ALA A 141 -5.91 -19.66 8.18
C ALA A 141 -7.21 -18.83 8.14
N TRP A 142 -7.22 -17.64 8.72
CA TRP A 142 -8.37 -16.74 8.68
C TRP A 142 -8.67 -16.27 7.25
N LEU A 143 -7.65 -15.89 6.48
CA LEU A 143 -7.79 -15.44 5.08
C LEU A 143 -8.38 -16.56 4.20
N ARG A 144 -7.91 -17.80 4.36
CA ARG A 144 -8.49 -18.97 3.67
C ARG A 144 -9.97 -19.17 4.02
N ARG A 145 -10.37 -18.97 5.29
CA ARG A 145 -11.77 -19.06 5.71
C ARG A 145 -12.63 -17.98 5.08
N GLN A 146 -12.17 -16.72 5.04
CA GLN A 146 -12.92 -15.64 4.38
C GLN A 146 -13.09 -15.92 2.88
N ALA A 147 -12.02 -16.36 2.21
CA ALA A 147 -12.08 -16.76 0.79
C ALA A 147 -13.07 -17.92 0.57
N ALA A 148 -13.08 -18.93 1.44
CA ALA A 148 -14.03 -20.04 1.37
C ALA A 148 -15.49 -19.62 1.61
N ARG A 149 -15.72 -18.54 2.37
CA ARG A 149 -17.05 -17.90 2.54
C ARG A 149 -17.45 -17.01 1.35
N GLY A 150 -16.60 -16.91 0.34
CA GLY A 150 -16.88 -16.19 -0.90
C GLY A 150 -16.36 -14.76 -0.96
N ALA A 151 -15.58 -14.32 0.03
CA ALA A 151 -14.94 -13.00 0.01
C ALA A 151 -14.00 -12.88 -1.20
N ILE A 152 -14.01 -11.71 -1.85
CA ILE A 152 -13.00 -11.38 -2.84
C ILE A 152 -11.76 -10.90 -2.11
N VAL A 153 -10.64 -11.61 -2.28
CA VAL A 153 -9.37 -11.26 -1.65
C VAL A 153 -8.59 -10.33 -2.57
N ILE A 154 -8.17 -9.18 -2.07
CA ILE A 154 -7.44 -8.14 -2.81
C ILE A 154 -6.05 -7.98 -2.19
N GLY A 155 -5.04 -8.59 -2.79
CA GLY A 155 -3.65 -8.42 -2.40
C GLY A 155 -3.06 -7.12 -2.95
N VAL A 156 -2.68 -6.19 -2.08
CA VAL A 156 -2.11 -4.90 -2.49
C VAL A 156 -0.59 -4.98 -2.41
N CYS A 157 0.12 -4.56 -3.45
CA CYS A 157 1.58 -4.42 -3.43
C CYS A 157 2.29 -5.74 -3.04
N ARG A 158 2.91 -5.82 -1.86
CA ARG A 158 3.56 -7.06 -1.34
C ARG A 158 2.60 -7.93 -0.53
N GLY A 159 1.37 -7.49 -0.29
CA GLY A 159 0.29 -8.32 0.23
C GLY A 159 -0.03 -9.52 -0.65
N THR A 160 0.28 -9.46 -1.94
CA THR A 160 0.29 -10.63 -2.84
C THR A 160 1.13 -11.78 -2.30
N ARG A 161 2.19 -11.53 -1.51
CA ARG A 161 2.96 -12.59 -0.83
C ARG A 161 2.11 -13.36 0.15
N VAL A 162 1.38 -12.66 1.03
CA VAL A 162 0.45 -13.25 2.00
C VAL A 162 -0.63 -14.07 1.30
N VAL A 163 -1.18 -13.53 0.19
CA VAL A 163 -2.16 -14.25 -0.65
C VAL A 163 -1.55 -15.52 -1.25
N GLY A 164 -0.29 -15.47 -1.67
CA GLY A 164 0.48 -16.63 -2.13
C GLY A 164 0.68 -17.68 -1.05
N GLU A 165 1.16 -17.30 0.12
CA GLU A 165 1.37 -18.20 1.27
C GLU A 165 0.05 -18.78 1.79
N ALA A 166 -1.08 -18.09 1.58
CA ALA A 166 -2.41 -18.62 1.83
C ALA A 166 -2.82 -19.73 0.84
N GLY A 167 -2.04 -19.98 -0.22
CA GLY A 167 -2.36 -20.94 -1.28
C GLY A 167 -3.41 -20.42 -2.25
N LEU A 168 -3.68 -19.12 -2.25
CA LEU A 168 -4.76 -18.53 -3.04
C LEU A 168 -4.34 -18.14 -4.46
N LEU A 169 -3.06 -18.25 -4.82
CA LEU A 169 -2.55 -17.91 -6.15
C LEU A 169 -2.38 -19.12 -7.09
N ASP A 170 -2.50 -20.34 -6.58
CA ASP A 170 -2.21 -21.53 -7.38
C ASP A 170 -3.17 -21.66 -8.56
N GLY A 171 -2.59 -21.80 -9.75
CA GLY A 171 -3.30 -21.84 -11.02
C GLY A 171 -3.89 -20.50 -11.46
N ARG A 172 -3.71 -19.40 -10.72
CA ARG A 172 -4.35 -18.09 -10.99
C ARG A 172 -3.41 -17.08 -11.60
N ARG A 173 -4.00 -16.12 -12.32
CA ARG A 173 -3.33 -14.89 -12.75
C ARG A 173 -3.10 -13.96 -11.56
N TYR A 174 -1.92 -13.36 -11.45
CA TYR A 174 -1.61 -12.38 -10.42
C TYR A 174 -0.63 -11.31 -10.91
N THR A 175 -0.66 -10.15 -10.26
CA THR A 175 0.41 -9.14 -10.30
C THR A 175 0.86 -8.85 -8.86
N GLY A 176 1.85 -8.00 -8.68
CA GLY A 176 2.38 -7.67 -7.35
C GLY A 176 3.50 -6.66 -7.44
N HIS A 177 4.04 -6.27 -6.29
CA HIS A 177 5.14 -5.32 -6.24
C HIS A 177 6.37 -5.83 -7.03
N TRP A 178 6.93 -4.97 -7.90
CA TRP A 178 8.01 -5.33 -8.83
C TRP A 178 9.22 -6.04 -8.20
N TYR A 179 9.62 -5.62 -6.99
CA TYR A 179 10.77 -6.15 -6.26
C TYR A 179 10.61 -7.64 -5.91
N ASP A 180 9.38 -8.10 -5.65
CA ASP A 180 9.10 -9.47 -5.23
C ASP A 180 8.74 -10.39 -6.41
N ARG A 181 8.65 -9.87 -7.65
CA ARG A 181 8.25 -10.63 -8.84
C ARG A 181 8.99 -11.97 -8.99
N SER A 182 10.32 -11.94 -9.00
CA SER A 182 11.11 -13.16 -9.16
C SER A 182 10.87 -14.15 -8.03
N ARG A 183 10.74 -13.66 -6.78
CA ARG A 183 10.48 -14.49 -5.60
C ARG A 183 9.11 -15.15 -5.72
N MET A 184 8.08 -14.40 -6.09
CA MET A 184 6.72 -14.91 -6.27
C MET A 184 6.66 -15.99 -7.34
N GLN A 185 7.30 -15.78 -8.49
CA GLN A 185 7.37 -16.78 -9.56
C GLN A 185 8.05 -18.09 -9.12
N ARG A 186 9.05 -18.02 -8.22
CA ARG A 186 9.71 -19.22 -7.69
C ARG A 186 8.88 -19.93 -6.61
N ARG A 187 8.24 -19.17 -5.71
CA ARG A 187 7.47 -19.73 -4.58
C ARG A 187 6.08 -20.22 -5.00
N HIS A 188 5.49 -19.60 -6.00
CA HIS A 188 4.15 -19.93 -6.53
C HIS A 188 4.23 -20.19 -8.05
N PRO A 189 4.95 -21.24 -8.48
CA PRO A 189 5.17 -21.52 -9.90
C PRO A 189 3.89 -21.92 -10.64
N ALA A 190 2.84 -22.35 -9.91
CA ALA A 190 1.52 -22.62 -10.48
C ALA A 190 0.74 -21.33 -10.79
N GLY A 191 1.13 -20.19 -10.21
CA GLY A 191 0.52 -18.90 -10.51
C GLY A 191 1.13 -18.26 -11.77
N THR A 192 0.30 -17.55 -12.54
CA THR A 192 0.73 -16.84 -13.75
C THR A 192 0.90 -15.35 -13.45
N HIS A 193 2.15 -14.88 -13.38
CA HIS A 193 2.42 -13.46 -13.23
C HIS A 193 2.05 -12.68 -14.50
N VAL A 194 1.25 -11.62 -14.38
CA VAL A 194 0.78 -10.77 -15.47
C VAL A 194 1.40 -9.37 -15.37
N PRO A 195 2.47 -9.08 -16.12
CA PRO A 195 3.06 -7.74 -16.16
C PRO A 195 2.17 -6.76 -16.94
N HIS A 196 2.49 -5.47 -16.84
CA HIS A 196 1.83 -4.37 -17.56
C HIS A 196 0.37 -4.10 -17.19
N LEU A 197 -0.15 -4.78 -16.16
CA LEU A 197 -1.44 -4.48 -15.56
C LEU A 197 -1.23 -4.11 -14.09
N ARG A 198 -1.69 -2.93 -13.68
CA ARG A 198 -1.61 -2.47 -12.28
C ARG A 198 -2.50 -3.28 -11.34
N TYR A 199 -3.55 -3.90 -11.87
CA TYR A 199 -4.38 -4.83 -11.14
C TYR A 199 -4.92 -5.93 -12.06
N VAL A 200 -5.12 -7.12 -11.51
CA VAL A 200 -5.75 -8.27 -12.18
C VAL A 200 -6.66 -8.99 -11.19
N ILE A 201 -7.70 -9.66 -11.69
CA ILE A 201 -8.57 -10.53 -10.89
C ILE A 201 -8.75 -11.88 -11.57
N ASP A 202 -8.69 -12.95 -10.78
CA ASP A 202 -8.92 -14.32 -11.23
C ASP A 202 -9.60 -15.13 -10.11
N ARG A 203 -10.80 -15.65 -10.40
CA ARG A 203 -11.60 -16.53 -9.52
C ARG A 203 -11.80 -16.01 -8.08
N GLY A 204 -12.00 -14.71 -7.92
CA GLY A 204 -12.22 -14.08 -6.61
C GLY A 204 -10.94 -13.71 -5.86
N VAL A 205 -9.78 -13.74 -6.53
CA VAL A 205 -8.53 -13.17 -6.02
C VAL A 205 -8.10 -12.06 -6.95
N ALA A 206 -8.11 -10.84 -6.45
CA ALA A 206 -7.53 -9.67 -7.09
C ALA A 206 -6.15 -9.38 -6.51
N THR A 207 -5.25 -8.83 -7.33
CA THR A 207 -3.94 -8.37 -6.88
C THR A 207 -3.58 -7.07 -7.58
N THR A 208 -2.79 -6.22 -6.92
CA THR A 208 -2.31 -4.95 -7.48
C THR A 208 -0.78 -4.89 -7.49
N THR A 209 -0.20 -4.05 -8.35
CA THR A 209 1.21 -3.66 -8.27
C THR A 209 1.46 -2.76 -7.04
N GLY A 210 2.66 -2.22 -6.91
CA GLY A 210 3.08 -1.44 -5.75
C GLY A 210 2.22 -0.21 -5.45
N ILE A 211 2.08 0.05 -4.15
CA ILE A 211 1.62 1.26 -3.45
C ILE A 211 0.59 2.10 -4.19
N THR A 212 1.03 2.86 -5.20
CA THR A 212 0.17 3.81 -5.92
C THR A 212 -0.92 3.14 -6.76
N ALA A 213 -0.80 1.84 -7.07
CA ALA A 213 -1.84 1.07 -7.76
C ALA A 213 -3.07 0.75 -6.89
N SER A 214 -2.97 0.92 -5.57
CA SER A 214 -4.07 0.70 -4.64
C SER A 214 -5.25 1.64 -4.91
N VAL A 215 -5.01 2.94 -5.12
CA VAL A 215 -6.07 3.93 -5.38
C VAL A 215 -6.85 3.60 -6.66
N PRO A 216 -6.23 3.34 -7.82
CA PRO A 216 -6.94 2.88 -9.02
C PRO A 216 -7.79 1.61 -8.81
N ALA A 217 -7.25 0.61 -8.11
CA ALA A 217 -7.99 -0.63 -7.85
C ALA A 217 -9.22 -0.39 -6.96
N MET A 218 -9.09 0.48 -5.95
CA MET A 218 -10.19 0.85 -5.06
C MET A 218 -11.22 1.73 -5.76
N LEU A 219 -10.82 2.60 -6.68
CA LEU A 219 -11.75 3.33 -7.54
C LEU A 219 -12.53 2.39 -8.46
N ALA A 220 -11.89 1.36 -9.01
CA ALA A 220 -12.59 0.32 -9.78
C ALA A 220 -13.58 -0.48 -8.91
N LEU A 221 -13.25 -0.72 -7.64
CA LEU A 221 -14.19 -1.31 -6.67
C LEU A 221 -15.37 -0.37 -6.36
N VAL A 222 -15.10 0.92 -6.16
CA VAL A 222 -16.15 1.94 -6.01
C VAL A 222 -17.05 1.99 -7.24
N GLU A 223 -16.48 1.85 -8.45
CA GLU A 223 -17.24 1.78 -9.70
C GLU A 223 -18.13 0.53 -9.76
N ALA A 224 -17.62 -0.62 -9.33
CA ALA A 224 -18.37 -1.88 -9.29
C ALA A 224 -19.59 -1.81 -8.36
N VAL A 225 -19.50 -1.06 -7.24
CA VAL A 225 -20.56 -0.97 -6.23
C VAL A 225 -21.48 0.23 -6.43
N GLY A 226 -20.92 1.41 -6.70
CA GLY A 226 -21.65 2.69 -6.76
C GLY A 226 -21.76 3.28 -8.17
N GLY A 227 -21.24 2.60 -9.19
CA GLY A 227 -21.26 3.04 -10.57
C GLY A 227 -20.18 4.08 -10.91
N HIS A 228 -19.99 4.29 -12.22
CA HIS A 228 -18.93 5.13 -12.77
C HIS A 228 -18.97 6.58 -12.26
N ALA A 229 -20.16 7.17 -12.12
CA ALA A 229 -20.30 8.55 -11.67
C ALA A 229 -19.76 8.77 -10.25
N ARG A 230 -20.00 7.82 -9.33
CA ARG A 230 -19.48 7.89 -7.97
C ARG A 230 -17.96 7.73 -7.94
N ALA A 231 -17.44 6.79 -8.72
CA ALA A 231 -15.99 6.59 -8.86
C ALA A 231 -15.30 7.82 -9.46
N ARG A 232 -15.89 8.43 -10.49
CA ARG A 232 -15.37 9.66 -11.12
C ARG A 232 -15.31 10.82 -10.13
N ALA A 233 -16.38 11.08 -9.39
CA ALA A 233 -16.40 12.15 -8.40
C ALA A 233 -15.30 11.99 -7.34
N LEU A 234 -15.08 10.76 -6.87
CA LEU A 234 -14.01 10.47 -5.92
C LEU A 234 -12.61 10.55 -6.56
N ALA A 235 -12.46 10.12 -7.81
CA ALA A 235 -11.21 10.27 -8.55
C ALA A 235 -10.82 11.76 -8.70
N ASP A 236 -11.79 12.63 -9.01
CA ASP A 236 -11.57 14.07 -9.15
C ASP A 236 -11.15 14.72 -7.82
N GLU A 237 -11.74 14.29 -6.71
CA GLU A 237 -11.36 14.68 -5.34
C GLU A 237 -9.92 14.27 -5.02
N LEU A 238 -9.52 13.05 -5.39
CA LEU A 238 -8.18 12.52 -5.16
C LEU A 238 -7.13 13.09 -6.12
N GLY A 239 -7.56 13.68 -7.24
CA GLY A 239 -6.69 14.13 -8.32
C GLY A 239 -6.20 13.00 -9.23
N VAL A 240 -6.99 11.92 -9.36
CA VAL A 240 -6.69 10.75 -10.20
C VAL A 240 -7.33 10.94 -11.58
N PRO A 241 -6.57 11.14 -12.67
CA PRO A 241 -7.17 11.36 -13.99
C PRO A 241 -7.83 10.09 -14.56
N ALA A 242 -7.21 8.93 -14.33
CA ALA A 242 -7.71 7.64 -14.79
C ALA A 242 -7.33 6.49 -13.85
N TRP A 243 -8.23 5.52 -13.70
CA TRP A 243 -8.03 4.34 -12.83
C TRP A 243 -8.07 3.01 -13.58
N GLY A 244 -7.94 3.02 -14.91
CA GLY A 244 -7.87 1.79 -15.71
C GLY A 244 -6.63 0.92 -15.40
N PRO A 245 -6.58 -0.34 -15.85
CA PRO A 245 -5.55 -1.29 -15.45
C PRO A 245 -4.19 -1.07 -16.12
N ALA A 246 -4.08 -0.17 -17.10
CA ALA A 246 -2.84 0.07 -17.84
C ALA A 246 -1.67 0.42 -16.91
N HIS A 247 -0.53 -0.21 -17.13
CA HIS A 247 0.69 0.06 -16.38
C HIS A 247 1.92 -0.33 -17.21
N ASP A 248 3.01 0.42 -17.12
CA ASP A 248 4.28 -0.02 -17.71
C ASP A 248 5.19 -0.62 -16.63
N SER A 249 5.29 -1.95 -16.60
CA SER A 249 6.18 -2.67 -15.68
C SER A 249 7.66 -2.64 -16.07
N THR A 250 8.01 -2.15 -17.27
CA THR A 250 9.38 -2.14 -17.81
C THR A 250 10.37 -1.34 -16.98
N PRO A 251 10.06 -0.09 -16.55
CA PRO A 251 10.99 0.69 -15.73
C PRO A 251 11.16 0.10 -14.34
N PHE A 252 10.28 -0.76 -13.83
CA PHE A 252 10.34 -1.26 -12.45
C PHE A 252 11.22 -2.51 -12.32
N ARG A 253 12.54 -2.27 -12.30
CA ARG A 253 13.57 -3.29 -12.09
C ARG A 253 14.86 -2.70 -11.51
N LEU A 254 15.60 -3.53 -10.78
CA LEU A 254 16.99 -3.23 -10.43
C LEU A 254 17.87 -3.39 -11.66
N THR A 255 18.39 -2.28 -12.17
CA THR A 255 19.51 -2.25 -13.13
C THR A 255 20.84 -2.23 -12.37
N GLY A 256 21.97 -2.51 -13.02
CA GLY A 256 23.29 -2.43 -12.37
C GLY A 256 23.56 -1.07 -11.71
N ALA A 257 23.22 0.02 -12.39
CA ALA A 257 23.31 1.37 -11.84
C ALA A 257 22.39 1.58 -10.62
N ARG A 258 21.14 1.09 -10.67
CA ARG A 258 20.20 1.19 -9.55
C ARG A 258 20.57 0.31 -8.36
N ALA A 259 21.13 -0.88 -8.61
CA ALA A 259 21.64 -1.76 -7.57
C ALA A 259 22.87 -1.16 -6.87
N TRP A 260 23.78 -0.53 -7.62
CA TRP A 260 24.88 0.23 -7.04
C TRP A 260 24.36 1.41 -6.21
N ASN A 261 23.39 2.17 -6.73
CA ASN A 261 22.79 3.27 -5.99
C ASN A 261 22.06 2.81 -4.72
N TYR A 262 21.37 1.67 -4.76
CA TYR A 262 20.79 1.04 -3.56
C TYR A 262 21.85 0.75 -2.51
N LEU A 263 22.97 0.12 -2.92
CA LEU A 263 24.07 -0.21 -2.01
C LEU A 263 24.72 1.06 -1.43
N VAL A 264 25.00 2.07 -2.26
CA VAL A 264 25.54 3.36 -1.81
C VAL A 264 24.56 4.06 -0.86
N ASN A 265 23.26 4.04 -1.16
CA ASN A 265 22.23 4.65 -0.32
C ASN A 265 22.08 3.95 1.03
N LYS A 266 22.19 2.62 1.06
CA LYS A 266 22.12 1.80 2.29
C LYS A 266 23.41 1.91 3.11
N ALA A 267 24.57 2.00 2.44
CA ALA A 267 25.89 2.13 3.07
C ALA A 267 26.16 3.55 3.59
N ALA A 268 25.55 4.56 2.97
CA ALA A 268 25.54 5.92 3.47
C ALA A 268 24.60 6.01 4.70
N PHE A 269 25.00 5.38 5.81
CA PHE A 269 24.43 5.53 7.15
C PHE A 269 24.63 6.98 7.63
N TRP A 270 23.81 7.88 7.11
CA TRP A 270 23.67 9.24 7.64
C TRP A 270 22.57 9.24 8.70
N ARG A 271 22.78 9.99 9.78
CA ARG A 271 21.84 10.14 10.90
C ARG A 271 20.46 10.48 10.34
N GLY A 272 19.52 9.52 10.35
CA GLY A 272 18.17 9.73 9.83
C GLY A 272 17.53 10.94 10.52
N GLU A 273 17.25 11.97 9.75
CA GLU A 273 16.56 13.15 10.24
C GLU A 273 15.16 12.73 10.66
N ARG A 274 14.76 13.03 11.90
CA ARG A 274 13.36 12.84 12.30
C ARG A 274 12.61 14.11 11.98
N ARG A 275 11.49 13.99 11.29
CA ARG A 275 10.56 15.10 11.07
C ARG A 275 9.18 14.75 11.57
N ALA A 276 8.45 15.77 12.00
CA ALA A 276 7.06 15.66 12.40
C ALA A 276 6.15 16.27 11.34
N VAL A 277 5.06 15.60 11.01
CA VAL A 277 3.90 16.24 10.36
C VAL A 277 2.92 16.59 11.46
N ASP A 278 2.51 17.86 11.53
CA ASP A 278 1.46 18.28 12.45
C ASP A 278 0.12 17.74 11.95
N VAL A 279 -0.50 16.86 12.72
CA VAL A 279 -1.76 16.21 12.37
C VAL A 279 -2.89 16.73 13.26
N ARG A 280 -4.10 16.70 12.72
CA ARG A 280 -5.33 17.15 13.39
C ARG A 280 -6.54 16.34 12.95
N ASP A 281 -7.62 16.45 13.71
CA ASP A 281 -8.88 15.81 13.36
C ASP A 281 -9.36 16.24 11.96
N GLY A 282 -9.91 15.27 11.22
CA GLY A 282 -10.39 15.45 9.85
C GLY A 282 -9.29 15.62 8.80
N MET A 283 -8.01 15.40 9.14
CA MET A 283 -6.91 15.45 8.17
C MET A 283 -7.06 14.37 7.10
N ASP A 284 -6.65 14.70 5.88
CA ASP A 284 -6.72 13.81 4.73
C ASP A 284 -5.69 12.67 4.85
N ASP A 285 -6.20 11.46 5.06
CA ASP A 285 -5.45 10.22 5.23
C ASP A 285 -4.57 9.89 4.03
N VAL A 286 -5.11 10.09 2.82
CA VAL A 286 -4.44 9.72 1.56
C VAL A 286 -3.26 10.66 1.33
N ALA A 287 -3.48 11.97 1.49
CA ALA A 287 -2.42 12.97 1.41
C ALA A 287 -1.33 12.70 2.47
N LEU A 288 -1.72 12.51 3.72
CA LEU A 288 -0.79 12.24 4.82
C LEU A 288 0.05 10.98 4.55
N ALA A 289 -0.59 9.87 4.16
CA ALA A 289 0.07 8.60 3.91
C ALA A 289 1.07 8.72 2.75
N LEU A 290 0.66 9.31 1.61
CA LEU A 290 1.52 9.49 0.45
C LEU A 290 2.76 10.33 0.75
N VAL A 291 2.58 11.44 1.47
CA VAL A 291 3.69 12.34 1.83
C VAL A 291 4.63 11.70 2.84
N ALA A 292 4.08 11.12 3.92
CA ALA A 292 4.88 10.49 4.96
C ALA A 292 5.68 9.29 4.43
N ASP A 293 5.05 8.48 3.57
CA ASP A 293 5.70 7.34 2.92
C ASP A 293 6.81 7.80 1.97
N ALA A 294 6.51 8.72 1.03
CA ALA A 294 7.50 9.22 0.06
C ALA A 294 8.77 9.78 0.73
N TRP A 295 8.61 10.61 1.77
CA TRP A 295 9.74 11.14 2.52
C TRP A 295 10.50 10.07 3.29
N SER A 296 9.81 9.08 3.85
CA SER A 296 10.46 8.01 4.62
C SER A 296 11.22 7.03 3.71
N ARG A 297 10.73 6.80 2.49
CA ARG A 297 11.41 6.02 1.44
C ARG A 297 12.65 6.70 0.88
N THR A 298 12.90 7.96 1.22
CA THR A 298 14.22 8.53 0.99
C THR A 298 15.29 7.77 1.76
N GLY A 299 14.98 7.08 2.86
CA GLY A 299 15.98 6.44 3.72
C GLY A 299 16.91 7.42 4.44
N ARG A 300 16.63 8.73 4.38
CA ARG A 300 17.33 9.79 5.12
C ARG A 300 16.45 10.45 6.18
N MET A 301 15.16 10.19 6.15
CA MET A 301 14.17 10.80 7.01
C MET A 301 13.25 9.73 7.58
N THR A 302 12.83 9.91 8.83
CA THR A 302 11.65 9.23 9.39
C THR A 302 10.59 10.29 9.64
N VAL A 303 9.38 10.05 9.14
CA VAL A 303 8.25 10.95 9.33
C VAL A 303 7.36 10.41 10.44
N GLU A 304 7.09 11.26 11.43
CA GLU A 304 6.26 10.96 12.59
C GLU A 304 5.06 11.89 12.63
N ALA A 305 3.91 11.41 13.10
CA ALA A 305 2.76 12.27 13.35
C ALA A 305 2.91 13.00 14.70
N ALA A 306 2.57 14.28 14.76
CA ALA A 306 2.57 15.05 16.00
C ALA A 306 1.28 15.83 16.21
N ALA A 307 0.72 15.77 17.41
CA ALA A 307 -0.52 16.46 17.78
C ALA A 307 -0.57 16.81 19.28
N PRO A 308 -1.47 17.72 19.71
CA PRO A 308 -1.70 17.99 21.13
C PRO A 308 -2.25 16.78 21.90
N THR A 309 -2.93 15.86 21.21
CA THR A 309 -3.54 14.64 21.75
C THR A 309 -2.75 13.40 21.29
N PRO A 310 -2.81 12.28 22.04
CA PRO A 310 -2.10 11.05 21.67
C PRO A 310 -2.70 10.35 20.44
N THR A 311 -3.93 10.68 20.09
CA THR A 311 -4.59 10.24 18.86
C THR A 311 -5.31 11.39 18.18
N VAL A 312 -5.44 11.30 16.86
CA VAL A 312 -6.29 12.18 16.04
C VAL A 312 -7.19 11.33 15.15
N ARG A 313 -8.42 11.79 14.93
CA ARG A 313 -9.37 11.11 14.05
C ARG A 313 -9.18 11.61 12.62
N LEU A 314 -8.67 10.78 11.73
CA LEU A 314 -8.51 11.13 10.32
C LEU A 314 -9.86 11.29 9.63
N ARG A 315 -9.85 11.82 8.40
CA ARG A 315 -11.07 12.01 7.60
C ARG A 315 -11.81 10.70 7.30
N SER A 316 -11.11 9.57 7.20
CA SER A 316 -11.74 8.25 7.08
C SER A 316 -12.36 7.72 8.37
N GLY A 317 -12.22 8.44 9.50
CA GLY A 317 -12.64 7.98 10.82
C GLY A 317 -11.60 7.14 11.56
N LEU A 318 -10.51 6.72 10.88
CA LEU A 318 -9.44 5.96 11.50
C LEU A 318 -8.68 6.80 12.54
N GLN A 319 -8.35 6.18 13.67
CA GLN A 319 -7.62 6.82 14.76
C GLN A 319 -6.11 6.70 14.52
N LEU A 320 -5.47 7.80 14.12
CA LEU A 320 -4.02 7.88 13.97
C LEU A 320 -3.37 8.13 15.33
N VAL A 321 -2.29 7.42 15.63
CA VAL A 321 -1.45 7.66 16.81
C VAL A 321 -0.48 8.79 16.53
N ALA A 322 -0.36 9.72 17.47
CA ALA A 322 0.50 10.89 17.34
C ALA A 322 1.43 11.05 18.55
N HIS A 323 2.62 11.57 18.30
CA HIS A 323 3.52 12.05 19.33
C HIS A 323 3.07 13.42 19.86
N PRO A 324 3.49 13.81 21.09
CA PRO A 324 3.19 15.12 21.61
C PRO A 324 3.66 16.24 20.67
N ALA A 325 2.83 17.26 20.46
CA ALA A 325 3.15 18.41 19.61
C ALA A 325 4.48 19.09 20.01
N ALA A 326 4.85 19.05 21.29
CA ALA A 326 6.12 19.57 21.80
C ALA A 326 7.37 18.75 21.40
N ALA A 327 7.23 17.69 20.60
CA ALA A 327 8.36 16.92 20.10
C ALA A 327 9.38 17.85 19.38
N PRO A 328 10.69 17.70 19.63
CA PRO A 328 11.71 18.64 19.14
C PRO A 328 12.06 18.44 17.65
N TRP A 329 11.20 17.79 16.88
CA TRP A 329 11.48 17.44 15.49
C TRP A 329 11.06 18.59 14.54
N PRO A 330 11.89 18.93 13.54
CA PRO A 330 11.51 19.86 12.49
C PRO A 330 10.21 19.46 11.81
N ARG A 331 9.39 20.46 11.46
CA ARG A 331 8.10 20.22 10.82
C ARG A 331 8.25 19.98 9.33
N LEU A 332 7.54 18.98 8.84
CA LEU A 332 7.33 18.72 7.43
C LEU A 332 5.95 19.28 7.06
N PRO A 333 5.87 20.27 6.17
CA PRO A 333 4.60 20.89 5.82
C PRO A 333 3.72 19.90 5.06
N LEU A 334 2.43 19.87 5.42
CA LEU A 334 1.38 19.19 4.67
C LEU A 334 0.34 20.26 4.31
N PRO A 335 0.36 20.84 3.10
CA PRO A 335 -0.53 21.93 2.73
C PRO A 335 -1.98 21.46 2.64
N ASP A 336 -2.88 22.28 3.17
CA ASP A 336 -4.32 22.03 3.10
C ASP A 336 -4.90 22.35 1.72
N GLY A 337 -5.99 21.67 1.36
CA GLY A 337 -6.74 21.93 0.12
C GLY A 337 -6.06 21.45 -1.16
N VAL A 338 -4.85 20.90 -1.09
CA VAL A 338 -4.18 20.25 -2.23
C VAL A 338 -4.71 18.82 -2.34
N ARG A 339 -5.11 18.43 -3.56
CA ARG A 339 -5.56 17.06 -3.81
C ARG A 339 -4.41 16.06 -3.60
N PRO A 340 -4.67 14.85 -3.07
CA PRO A 340 -3.63 13.90 -2.68
C PRO A 340 -2.60 13.53 -3.76
N LEU A 341 -3.00 13.24 -5.00
CA LEU A 341 -2.05 12.85 -6.06
C LEU A 341 -1.17 14.02 -6.54
N PRO A 342 -1.72 15.21 -6.84
CA PRO A 342 -0.90 16.39 -7.08
C PRO A 342 0.07 16.71 -5.93
N LEU A 343 -0.32 16.44 -4.69
CA LEU A 343 0.57 16.61 -3.54
C LEU A 343 1.72 15.59 -3.51
N LEU A 344 1.48 14.35 -3.95
CA LEU A 344 2.56 13.37 -4.12
C LEU A 344 3.57 13.84 -5.18
N ASP A 345 3.11 14.33 -6.34
CA ASP A 345 3.99 14.88 -7.38
C ASP A 345 4.86 16.00 -6.83
N ARG A 346 4.25 16.97 -6.14
CA ARG A 346 4.97 18.06 -5.47
C ARG A 346 6.00 17.52 -4.47
N THR A 347 5.63 16.54 -3.67
CA THR A 347 6.51 15.92 -2.68
C THR A 347 7.72 15.25 -3.33
N LEU A 348 7.50 14.52 -4.43
CA LEU A 348 8.58 13.87 -5.19
C LEU A 348 9.53 14.92 -5.81
N CYS A 349 8.99 16.04 -6.30
CA CYS A 349 9.79 17.16 -6.79
C CYS A 349 10.62 17.81 -5.69
N GLU A 350 10.05 18.02 -4.50
CA GLU A 350 10.78 18.54 -3.33
C GLU A 350 11.90 17.58 -2.89
N ILE A 351 11.64 16.26 -2.90
CA ILE A 351 12.67 15.23 -2.67
C ILE A 351 13.79 15.33 -3.72
N GLY A 352 13.45 15.51 -5.00
CA GLY A 352 14.41 15.69 -6.09
C GLY A 352 15.27 16.95 -5.92
N ALA A 353 14.65 18.07 -5.58
CA ALA A 353 15.34 19.34 -5.31
C ALA A 353 16.29 19.22 -4.09
N ARG A 354 15.88 18.50 -3.05
CA ARG A 354 16.65 18.39 -1.79
C ARG A 354 17.72 17.31 -1.81
N HIS A 355 17.46 16.18 -2.45
CA HIS A 355 18.31 14.98 -2.38
C HIS A 355 18.84 14.51 -3.73
N GLY A 356 18.52 15.23 -4.81
CA GLY A 356 18.91 14.95 -6.18
C GLY A 356 17.94 14.00 -6.89
N ALA A 357 17.92 14.09 -8.24
CA ALA A 357 17.05 13.29 -9.11
C ALA A 357 17.17 11.78 -8.87
N MET A 358 18.38 11.28 -8.59
CA MET A 358 18.60 9.86 -8.27
C MET A 358 17.78 9.39 -7.06
N ARG A 359 17.57 10.23 -6.04
CA ARG A 359 16.78 9.87 -4.87
C ARG A 359 15.29 9.92 -5.16
N GLN A 360 14.86 10.92 -5.93
CA GLN A 360 13.49 11.00 -6.43
C GLN A 360 13.13 9.76 -7.24
N GLU A 361 13.97 9.38 -8.21
CA GLU A 361 13.78 8.16 -9.01
C GLU A 361 13.74 6.90 -8.14
N TRP A 362 14.52 6.84 -7.06
CA TRP A 362 14.48 5.73 -6.10
C TRP A 362 13.14 5.65 -5.38
N VAL A 363 12.65 6.77 -4.84
CA VAL A 363 11.34 6.81 -4.15
C VAL A 363 10.22 6.45 -5.12
N MET A 364 10.23 6.99 -6.34
CA MET A 364 9.27 6.63 -7.39
C MET A 364 9.32 5.14 -7.73
N LEU A 365 10.53 4.55 -7.82
CA LEU A 365 10.72 3.13 -8.05
C LEU A 365 10.14 2.29 -6.90
N GLU A 366 10.38 2.65 -5.64
CA GLU A 366 9.81 1.93 -4.49
C GLU A 366 8.29 2.05 -4.40
N MET A 367 7.73 3.21 -4.73
CA MET A 367 6.28 3.44 -4.72
C MET A 367 5.57 2.92 -5.98
N GLU A 368 6.34 2.33 -6.91
CA GLU A 368 5.89 1.88 -8.21
C GLU A 368 5.13 2.97 -8.99
N TYR A 369 5.60 4.22 -8.86
CA TYR A 369 4.97 5.41 -9.41
C TYR A 369 5.63 5.79 -10.76
N PRO A 370 4.93 5.65 -11.90
CA PRO A 370 5.57 5.57 -13.23
C PRO A 370 6.09 6.92 -13.74
N ALA A 371 5.42 8.02 -13.43
CA ALA A 371 5.79 9.35 -13.86
C ALA A 371 5.13 10.39 -12.94
N LEU A 372 5.68 11.59 -12.93
CA LEU A 372 5.02 12.75 -12.33
C LEU A 372 3.91 13.19 -13.29
N GLU A 373 2.65 13.01 -12.91
CA GLU A 373 1.53 13.31 -13.80
C GLU A 373 1.37 14.82 -14.03
N HIS A 374 1.75 15.64 -13.05
CA HIS A 374 1.67 17.10 -13.09
C HIS A 374 3.03 17.79 -13.30
N GLY A 375 4.12 17.00 -13.34
CA GLY A 375 5.49 17.52 -13.43
C GLY A 375 5.92 18.35 -12.21
N CYS A 376 7.15 18.88 -12.24
CA CYS A 376 7.66 19.76 -11.16
C CYS A 376 7.40 21.26 -11.40
N GLY A 377 6.66 21.61 -12.46
CA GLY A 377 6.47 22.99 -12.94
C GLY A 377 5.13 23.65 -12.62
N SER A 378 4.16 22.92 -12.06
CA SER A 378 2.87 23.49 -11.65
C SER A 378 2.91 23.86 -10.16
N ALA A 379 3.17 25.14 -9.90
CA ALA A 379 3.07 25.76 -8.58
C ALA A 379 1.62 26.06 -8.20
#